data_AF-A0A926PI27-F1
#
_entry.id   AF-A0A926PI27-F1
#
_cell.length_a   1.000
_cell.length_b   1.000
_cell.length_c   1.000
_cell.angle_alpha   90.00
_cell.angle_beta   90.00
_cell.angle_gamma   90.00
#
_symmetry.space_group_name_H-M   'P 1'
#
loop_
_entity.id
_entity.type
_entity.pdbx_description
1 polymer ?
#
loop_
_entity_poly.entity_id
_entity_poly.type
_entity_poly.pdbx_seq_one_letter_code
_entity_poly.pdbx_strand_id
1 'polypeptide(L)'
;MTQSASASSTAGYLLDREELLRIRSLKLLTSDRDYVFLALQIDFPGQLNPSMAVESFCERWELSDGNLYKALGELRNKGIVVSIASQLNLEFQSS
;
A
#
# COMPACT_ATOMS: atom_id res chain seq x y z
N MET A 1 21.54 33.16 -30.39
CA MET A 1 21.93 31.74 -30.38
C MET A 1 21.86 31.27 -28.94
N THR A 2 20.70 30.82 -28.46
CA THR A 2 20.29 29.40 -28.36
C THR A 2 21.29 28.53 -27.58
N GLN A 3 20.92 28.14 -26.37
CA GLN A 3 20.50 26.75 -26.13
C GLN A 3 19.79 26.61 -24.78
N SER A 4 18.51 26.27 -24.86
CA SER A 4 17.74 25.67 -23.79
C SER A 4 18.31 24.29 -23.51
N ALA A 5 18.73 24.03 -22.27
CA ALA A 5 19.11 22.70 -21.82
C ALA A 5 17.87 21.99 -21.27
N SER A 6 17.28 21.17 -22.15
CA SER A 6 16.52 19.93 -21.90
C SER A 6 15.96 19.71 -20.49
N ALA A 7 14.63 19.82 -20.38
CA ALA A 7 13.88 19.08 -19.36
C ALA A 7 14.15 17.59 -19.58
N SER A 8 14.91 16.98 -18.66
CA SER A 8 15.06 15.53 -18.59
C SER A 8 13.73 14.96 -18.13
N SER A 9 12.82 14.70 -19.07
CA SER A 9 11.67 13.85 -18.87
C SER A 9 12.17 12.41 -18.70
N THR A 10 12.64 12.09 -17.51
CA THR A 10 12.71 10.71 -17.06
C THR A 10 11.28 10.22 -17.09
N ALA A 11 10.93 9.43 -18.12
CA ALA A 11 9.68 8.67 -18.14
C ALA A 11 9.78 7.59 -17.05
N GLY A 12 9.72 8.03 -15.79
CA GLY A 12 9.57 7.15 -14.66
C GLY A 12 8.13 6.67 -14.69
N TYR A 13 7.93 5.39 -14.95
CA TYR A 13 6.67 4.74 -14.60
C TYR A 13 6.51 4.85 -13.09
N LEU A 14 5.84 5.91 -12.64
CA LEU A 14 5.40 6.07 -11.27
C LEU A 14 4.20 5.14 -11.12
N LEU A 15 4.38 4.07 -10.36
CA LEU A 15 3.26 3.23 -9.94
C LEU A 15 2.40 4.06 -8.99
N ASP A 16 1.23 4.47 -9.46
CA ASP A 16 0.21 5.15 -8.66
C ASP A 16 -0.94 4.20 -8.27
N ARG A 17 -1.95 4.75 -7.62
CA ARG A 17 -3.11 3.98 -7.16
C ARG A 17 -3.85 3.32 -8.33
N GLU A 18 -4.13 4.05 -9.40
CA GLU A 18 -4.94 3.55 -10.50
C GLU A 18 -4.21 2.43 -11.25
N GLU A 19 -2.90 2.62 -11.46
CA GLU A 19 -2.07 1.60 -12.09
C GLU A 19 -1.96 0.35 -11.22
N LEU A 20 -1.81 0.48 -9.90
CA LEU A 20 -1.78 -0.67 -9.01
C LEU A 20 -3.11 -1.43 -8.97
N LEU A 21 -4.25 -0.74 -9.01
CA LEU A 21 -5.58 -1.35 -9.12
C LEU A 21 -5.74 -2.08 -10.48
N ARG A 22 -5.30 -1.46 -11.58
CA ARG A 22 -5.31 -2.07 -12.91
C ARG A 22 -4.46 -3.34 -12.96
N ILE A 23 -3.26 -3.31 -12.38
CA ILE A 23 -2.38 -4.48 -12.28
C ILE A 23 -3.07 -5.61 -11.49
N ARG A 24 -3.77 -5.27 -10.39
CA ARG A 24 -4.51 -6.25 -9.59
C ARG A 24 -5.71 -6.83 -10.35
N SER A 25 -6.48 -6.01 -11.07
CA SER A 25 -7.62 -6.49 -11.86
C SER A 25 -7.18 -7.43 -13.00
N LEU A 26 -5.98 -7.19 -13.54
CA LEU A 26 -5.34 -8.08 -14.53
C LEU A 26 -4.72 -9.34 -13.92
N LYS A 27 -4.78 -9.50 -12.58
CA LYS A 27 -4.18 -10.62 -11.83
C LYS A 27 -2.68 -10.80 -12.09
N LEU A 28 -1.98 -9.68 -12.34
CA LEU A 28 -0.53 -9.68 -12.57
C LEU A 28 0.28 -9.75 -11.27
N LEU A 29 -0.34 -9.41 -10.14
CA LEU A 29 0.20 -9.67 -8.80
C LEU A 29 -0.27 -11.03 -8.33
N THR A 30 0.68 -11.86 -7.90
CA THR A 30 0.44 -13.26 -7.52
C THR A 30 0.13 -13.43 -6.03
N SER A 31 0.28 -12.38 -5.22
CA SER A 31 0.00 -12.41 -3.78
C SER A 31 -0.56 -11.08 -3.27
N ASP A 32 -1.55 -11.17 -2.37
CA ASP A 32 -2.06 -10.02 -1.61
C ASP A 32 -0.96 -9.32 -0.81
N ARG A 33 0.09 -10.04 -0.41
CA ARG A 33 1.26 -9.47 0.27
C ARG A 33 1.96 -8.42 -0.58
N ASP A 34 2.21 -8.72 -1.84
CA ASP A 34 2.96 -7.83 -2.74
C ASP A 34 2.10 -6.62 -3.10
N TYR A 35 0.80 -6.85 -3.29
CA TYR A 35 -0.17 -5.78 -3.46
C TYR A 35 -0.20 -4.82 -2.26
N VAL A 36 -0.33 -5.36 -1.05
CA VAL A 36 -0.37 -4.59 0.19
C VAL A 36 0.94 -3.85 0.42
N PHE A 37 2.09 -4.47 0.13
CA PHE A 37 3.38 -3.80 0.21
C PHE A 37 3.43 -2.56 -0.69
N LEU A 38 3.04 -2.68 -1.96
CA LEU A 38 3.05 -1.56 -2.90
C LEU A 38 2.05 -0.48 -2.49
N ALA A 39 0.85 -0.86 -2.06
CA ALA A 39 -0.16 0.06 -1.54
C ALA A 39 0.37 0.87 -0.33
N LEU A 40 1.06 0.20 0.60
CA LEU A 40 1.71 0.86 1.74
C LEU A 40 2.84 1.80 1.29
N GLN A 41 3.63 1.45 0.28
CA GLN A 41 4.68 2.35 -0.22
C GLN A 41 4.10 3.58 -0.94
N ILE A 42 2.92 3.46 -1.54
CA ILE A 42 2.22 4.59 -2.15
C ILE A 42 1.66 5.53 -1.09
N ASP A 43 0.96 4.99 -0.07
CA ASP A 43 0.33 5.81 0.97
C ASP A 43 1.34 6.32 2.02
N PHE A 44 2.38 5.53 2.31
CA PHE A 44 3.37 5.77 3.38
C PHE A 44 4.81 5.51 2.89
N PRO A 45 5.31 6.31 1.93
CA PRO A 45 6.60 6.06 1.30
C PRO A 45 7.74 6.00 2.31
N GLY A 46 8.49 4.88 2.32
CA GLY A 46 9.65 4.69 3.18
C GLY A 46 9.33 4.47 4.67
N GLN A 47 8.06 4.37 5.06
CA GLN A 47 7.68 4.16 6.45
C GLN A 47 7.60 2.68 6.81
N LEU A 48 8.28 2.29 7.89
CA LEU A 48 8.28 0.92 8.42
C LEU A 48 7.19 0.68 9.49
N ASN A 49 6.54 1.74 9.96
CA ASN A 49 5.47 1.70 10.97
C ASN A 49 4.33 2.67 10.61
N PRO A 50 3.58 2.39 9.52
CA PRO A 50 2.46 3.22 9.12
C PRO A 50 1.32 3.13 10.14
N SER A 51 0.66 4.27 10.40
CA SER A 51 -0.59 4.32 11.14
C SER A 51 -1.72 4.63 10.16
N MET A 52 -2.73 3.76 10.11
CA MET A 52 -3.83 3.88 9.16
C MET A 52 -5.13 3.37 9.76
N ALA A 53 -6.24 3.96 9.31
CA ALA A 53 -7.58 3.42 9.52
C ALA A 53 -7.78 2.24 8.57
N VAL A 54 -8.03 1.05 9.11
CA VAL A 54 -8.10 -0.21 8.35
C VAL A 54 -9.20 -0.15 7.30
N GLU A 55 -10.41 0.26 7.68
CA GLU A 55 -11.57 0.34 6.78
C GLU A 55 -11.27 1.26 5.58
N SER A 56 -10.78 2.48 5.83
CA SER A 56 -10.46 3.44 4.76
C SER A 56 -9.35 2.95 3.84
N PHE A 57 -8.35 2.23 4.38
CA PHE A 57 -7.29 1.63 3.57
C PHE A 57 -7.85 0.51 2.69
N CYS A 58 -8.64 -0.38 3.27
CA CYS A 58 -9.30 -1.48 2.57
C CYS A 58 -10.23 -0.99 1.45
N GLU A 59 -11.04 0.04 1.71
CA GLU A 59 -11.90 0.68 0.70
C GLU A 59 -11.07 1.32 -0.43
N ARG A 60 -10.04 2.10 -0.08
CA ARG A 60 -9.15 2.73 -1.06
C ARG A 60 -8.50 1.69 -1.98
N TRP A 61 -8.13 0.54 -1.44
CA TRP A 61 -7.37 -0.49 -2.15
C TRP A 61 -8.20 -1.71 -2.54
N GLU A 62 -9.53 -1.63 -2.51
CA GLU A 62 -10.45 -2.72 -2.88
C GLU A 62 -10.05 -4.07 -2.25
N LEU A 63 -9.66 -4.04 -0.98
CA LEU A 63 -9.10 -5.18 -0.24
C LEU A 63 -10.04 -5.53 0.91
N SER A 64 -10.19 -6.81 1.22
CA SER A 64 -10.87 -7.22 2.46
C SER A 64 -9.93 -7.09 3.65
N ASP A 65 -10.45 -6.76 4.82
CA ASP A 65 -9.72 -6.72 6.08
C ASP A 65 -8.93 -8.01 6.35
N GLY A 66 -9.52 -9.18 6.07
CA GLY A 66 -8.87 -10.47 6.25
C GLY A 66 -7.59 -10.63 5.41
N ASN A 67 -7.67 -10.29 4.12
CA ASN A 67 -6.49 -10.31 3.23
C ASN A 67 -5.44 -9.28 3.66
N LEU A 68 -5.87 -8.11 4.14
CA LEU A 68 -4.97 -7.11 4.70
C LEU A 68 -4.21 -7.69 5.91
N TYR A 69 -4.90 -8.15 6.95
CA TYR A 69 -4.24 -8.68 8.14
C TYR A 69 -3.33 -9.86 7.86
N LYS A 70 -3.73 -10.76 6.95
CA LYS A 70 -2.88 -11.86 6.49
C LYS A 70 -1.60 -11.34 5.83
N ALA A 71 -1.73 -10.43 4.87
CA ALA A 71 -0.60 -9.82 4.17
C ALA A 71 0.35 -9.10 5.14
N LEU A 72 -0.21 -8.34 6.09
CA LEU A 72 0.56 -7.64 7.10
C LEU A 72 1.33 -8.59 8.03
N GLY A 73 0.73 -9.72 8.40
CA GLY A 73 1.42 -10.79 9.15
C GLY A 73 2.60 -11.36 8.37
N GLU A 74 2.44 -11.61 7.07
CA GLU A 74 3.51 -12.08 6.19
C GLU A 74 4.64 -11.03 6.04
N LEU A 75 4.30 -9.76 5.88
CA LEU A 75 5.26 -8.66 5.79
C LEU A 75 6.04 -8.46 7.08
N ARG A 76 5.37 -8.59 8.24
CA ARG A 76 6.00 -8.54 9.55
C ARG A 76 7.00 -9.68 9.74
N ASN A 77 6.63 -10.90 9.37
CA ASN A 77 7.52 -12.06 9.45
C ASN A 77 8.77 -11.92 8.57
N LYS A 78 8.72 -11.09 7.53
CA LYS A 78 9.87 -10.75 6.66
C LYS A 78 10.65 -9.51 7.11
N GLY A 79 10.26 -8.84 8.20
CA GLY A 79 10.90 -7.62 8.69
C GLY A 79 10.69 -6.39 7.80
N ILE A 80 9.75 -6.45 6.85
CA ILE A 80 9.44 -5.35 5.92
C ILE A 80 8.55 -4.30 6.62
N VAL A 81 7.71 -4.75 7.55
CA VAL A 81 6.91 -3.89 8.42
C VAL A 81 7.23 -4.25 9.87
N VAL A 82 7.69 -3.29 10.67
CA VAL A 82 8.16 -3.54 12.05
C VAL A 82 6.98 -3.55 13.03
N SER A 83 6.02 -2.66 12.81
CA SER A 83 4.80 -2.54 13.58
C SER A 83 3.70 -2.02 12.66
N ILE A 84 2.48 -2.43 12.93
CA ILE A 84 1.30 -1.73 12.43
C ILE A 84 0.51 -1.43 13.67
N ALA A 85 0.55 -0.17 14.08
CA ALA A 85 -0.44 0.34 15.00
C ALA A 85 -1.77 0.38 14.23
N SER A 86 -2.42 -0.78 14.14
CA SER A 86 -3.83 -0.85 13.78
C SER A 86 -4.53 -0.13 14.92
N GLN A 87 -4.96 1.11 14.70
CA GLN A 87 -5.97 1.72 15.55
C GLN A 87 -7.28 0.99 15.26
N LEU A 88 -7.36 -0.25 15.74
CA LEU A 88 -8.58 -0.98 15.90
C LEU A 88 -9.32 -0.24 17.00
N ASN A 89 -10.21 0.68 16.62
CA ASN A 89 -11.28 1.14 17.52
C ASN A 89 -12.22 -0.05 17.74
N LEU A 90 -11.75 -1.01 18.53
CA LEU A 90 -12.60 -2.03 19.13
C LEU A 90 -13.34 -1.34 20.28
N GLU A 91 -14.35 -0.53 19.94
CA GLU A 91 -15.40 -0.22 20.90
C GLU A 91 -16.16 -1.52 21.16
N PHE A 92 -15.62 -2.34 22.06
CA PHE A 92 -16.43 -3.34 22.74
C PHE A 92 -17.48 -2.56 23.53
N GLN A 93 -18.67 -2.41 22.95
CA GLN A 93 -19.85 -2.03 23.69
C GLN A 93 -20.14 -3.17 24.69
N SER A 94 -19.60 -3.02 25.89
CA SER A 94 -20.02 -3.79 27.06
C SER A 94 -21.51 -3.53 27.26
N SER A 95 -22.33 -4.55 27.04
CA SER A 95 -23.72 -4.56 27.52
C SER A 95 -23.76 -4.77 29.03
#